data_AF-A0A7Y7NC95-F1
#
_entry.id   AF-A0A7Y7NC95-F1
#
_cell.length_a   1.000
_cell.length_b   1.000
_cell.length_c   1.000
_cell.angle_alpha   90.00
_cell.angle_beta   90.00
_cell.angle_gamma   90.00
#
_symmetry.space_group_name_H-M   'P 1'
#
loop_
_entity.id
_entity.type
_entity.pdbx_description
1 polymer ?
#
loop_
_entity_poly.entity_id
_entity_poly.type
_entity_poly.pdbx_seq_one_letter_code
_entity_poly.pdbx_strand_id
1 'polypeptide(L)'
;MELKEATAAFGIPSKIIARMEREGLICLPLDDAGVAALSVLGRLWGRMWFVAESLKSIRSARERTMLLLFPEHDKVDRYILNTFLGESHMKNLSTEVVRYRVKRAFATDVDGQRIRKLRKTAWDIRCRKMKLQLGKLSLTYADLLGV
;
A
#
# COMPACT_ATOMS: atom_id res chain seq x y z
N MET A 1 5.26 -24.73 -13.91
CA MET A 1 4.27 -24.79 -12.81
C MET A 1 3.38 -23.56 -12.87
N GLU A 2 2.06 -23.77 -12.88
CA GLU A 2 1.05 -22.72 -13.06
C GLU A 2 0.65 -22.05 -11.73
N LEU A 3 -0.03 -20.89 -11.78
CA LEU A 3 -0.36 -20.07 -10.59
C LEU A 3 -1.05 -20.84 -9.45
N LYS A 4 -2.01 -21.71 -9.79
CA LYS A 4 -2.77 -22.49 -8.79
C LYS A 4 -1.89 -23.53 -8.09
N GLU A 5 -1.02 -24.18 -8.85
CA GLU A 5 -0.07 -25.18 -8.35
C GLU A 5 0.97 -24.51 -7.45
N ALA A 6 1.52 -23.37 -7.87
CA ALA A 6 2.48 -22.60 -7.09
C ALA A 6 1.89 -22.10 -5.76
N THR A 7 0.63 -21.67 -5.75
CA THR A 7 -0.09 -21.25 -4.54
C THR A 7 -0.13 -22.39 -3.52
N ALA A 8 -0.49 -23.60 -3.96
CA ALA A 8 -0.57 -24.77 -3.09
C ALA A 8 0.82 -25.24 -2.64
N ALA A 9 1.80 -25.25 -3.53
CA ALA A 9 3.14 -25.75 -3.27
C ALA A 9 3.93 -24.88 -2.27
N PHE A 10 3.80 -23.55 -2.34
CA PHE A 10 4.59 -22.63 -1.51
C PHE A 10 3.82 -21.99 -0.34
N GLY A 11 2.51 -22.20 -0.25
CA GLY A 11 1.68 -21.60 0.80
C GLY A 11 1.58 -20.08 0.71
N ILE A 12 1.83 -19.49 -0.47
CA ILE A 12 1.78 -18.05 -0.72
C ILE A 12 0.45 -17.72 -1.42
N PRO A 13 -0.28 -16.67 -0.99
CA PRO A 13 -1.53 -16.28 -1.63
C PRO A 13 -1.37 -15.96 -3.13
N SER A 14 -2.32 -16.41 -3.94
CA SER A 14 -2.31 -16.24 -5.40
C SER A 14 -2.16 -14.78 -5.85
N LYS A 15 -2.73 -13.83 -5.10
CA LYS A 15 -2.61 -12.38 -5.38
C LYS A 15 -1.16 -11.88 -5.30
N ILE A 16 -0.34 -12.48 -4.43
CA ILE A 16 1.06 -12.11 -4.27
C ILE A 16 1.88 -12.66 -5.43
N ILE A 17 1.68 -13.94 -5.78
CA ILE A 17 2.35 -14.57 -6.93
C ILE A 17 2.00 -13.82 -8.24
N ALA A 18 0.72 -13.52 -8.45
CA ALA A 18 0.26 -12.74 -9.61
C ALA A 18 0.75 -11.28 -9.59
N ARG A 19 1.13 -10.73 -8.43
CA ARG A 19 1.78 -9.42 -8.35
C ARG A 19 3.26 -9.52 -8.72
N MET A 20 3.96 -10.53 -8.22
CA MET A 20 5.36 -10.80 -8.56
C MET A 20 5.56 -11.02 -10.06
N GLU A 21 4.66 -11.76 -10.71
CA GLU A 21 4.66 -11.94 -12.15
C GLU A 21 4.49 -10.62 -12.90
N ARG A 22 3.48 -9.81 -12.54
CA ARG A 22 3.26 -8.50 -13.18
C ARG A 22 4.40 -7.52 -12.97
N GLU A 23 5.13 -7.63 -11.87
CA GLU A 23 6.32 -6.84 -11.58
C GLU A 23 7.59 -7.42 -12.23
N GLY A 24 7.48 -8.54 -12.97
CA GLY A 24 8.59 -9.18 -13.67
C GLY A 24 9.60 -9.88 -12.76
N LEU A 25 9.22 -10.15 -11.50
CA LEU A 25 10.08 -10.82 -10.52
C LEU A 25 10.15 -12.33 -10.73
N ILE A 26 9.12 -12.90 -11.36
CA ILE A 26 8.99 -14.30 -11.76
C ILE A 26 8.23 -14.37 -13.09
N CYS A 27 8.34 -15.49 -13.78
CA CYS A 27 7.53 -15.79 -14.96
C CYS A 27 6.55 -16.93 -14.65
N LEU A 28 5.38 -16.94 -15.28
CA LEU A 28 4.52 -18.11 -15.33
C LEU A 28 4.46 -18.65 -16.77
N PRO A 29 4.65 -19.97 -16.99
CA PRO A 29 4.97 -21.00 -16.01
C PRO A 29 6.35 -20.78 -15.35
N LEU A 30 6.48 -21.19 -14.08
CA LEU A 30 7.70 -20.96 -13.32
C LEU A 30 8.92 -21.69 -13.92
N ASP A 31 10.01 -20.95 -14.03
CA ASP A 31 11.37 -21.43 -14.27
C ASP A 31 12.09 -21.75 -12.94
N ASP A 32 13.32 -22.25 -13.01
CA ASP A 32 14.10 -22.63 -11.83
C ASP A 32 14.36 -21.43 -10.90
N ALA A 33 14.57 -20.25 -11.47
CA ALA A 33 14.74 -19.01 -10.70
C ALA A 33 13.46 -18.64 -9.95
N GLY A 34 12.30 -18.73 -10.59
CA GLY A 34 11.00 -18.50 -9.98
C GLY A 34 10.69 -19.51 -8.87
N VAL A 35 11.02 -20.79 -9.07
CA VAL A 35 10.89 -21.84 -8.03
C VAL A 35 11.78 -21.53 -6.82
N ALA A 36 13.04 -21.16 -7.04
CA ALA A 36 13.95 -20.80 -5.95
C ALA A 36 13.45 -19.56 -5.18
N ALA A 37 13.01 -18.52 -5.88
CA ALA A 37 12.46 -17.31 -5.28
C ALA A 37 11.21 -17.59 -4.42
N LEU A 38 10.25 -18.34 -4.95
CA LEU A 38 9.04 -18.70 -4.21
C LEU A 38 9.31 -19.68 -3.06
N SER A 39 10.33 -20.53 -3.17
CA SER A 39 10.75 -21.42 -2.08
C SER A 39 11.27 -20.64 -0.87
N VAL A 40 12.10 -19.62 -1.11
CA VAL A 40 12.59 -18.73 -0.04
C VAL A 40 11.44 -17.91 0.54
N LEU A 41 10.62 -17.30 -0.31
CA LEU A 41 9.50 -16.49 0.13
C LEU A 41 8.49 -17.32 0.93
N GLY A 42 8.19 -18.55 0.51
CA GLY A 42 7.26 -19.44 1.21
C GLY A 42 7.72 -19.77 2.63
N ARG A 43 9.03 -19.90 2.86
CA ARG A 43 9.60 -20.11 4.21
C ARG A 43 9.50 -18.88 5.11
N LEU A 44 9.58 -17.70 4.52
CA LEU A 44 9.48 -16.41 5.21
C LEU A 44 8.02 -15.97 5.41
N TRP A 45 7.12 -16.43 4.55
CA TRP A 45 5.72 -16.02 4.55
C TRP A 45 5.06 -16.33 5.89
N GLY A 46 4.36 -15.35 6.47
CA GLY A 46 3.71 -15.49 7.77
C GLY A 46 4.66 -15.50 8.98
N ARG A 47 5.98 -15.41 8.80
CA ARG A 47 6.92 -15.29 9.92
C ARG A 47 6.85 -13.89 10.51
N MET A 48 6.39 -13.79 11.76
CA MET A 48 6.21 -12.50 12.45
C MET A 48 7.49 -11.66 12.52
N TRP A 49 8.66 -12.28 12.72
CA TRP A 49 9.93 -11.56 12.75
C TRP A 49 10.23 -10.89 11.41
N PHE A 50 9.97 -11.57 10.28
CA PHE A 50 10.23 -11.03 8.94
C PHE A 50 9.34 -9.83 8.64
N VAL A 51 8.06 -9.93 9.01
CA VAL A 51 7.11 -8.80 8.91
C VAL A 51 7.55 -7.65 9.80
N ALA A 52 7.96 -7.93 11.03
CA ALA A 52 8.42 -6.91 11.97
C ALA A 52 9.66 -6.17 11.44
N GLU A 53 10.70 -6.91 10.99
CA GLU A 53 11.90 -6.32 10.39
C GLU A 53 11.58 -5.47 9.15
N SER A 54 10.69 -5.96 8.28
CA SER A 54 10.25 -5.23 7.08
C SER A 54 9.60 -3.88 7.41
N LEU A 55 8.92 -3.80 8.55
CA LEU A 55 8.25 -2.58 9.02
C LEU A 55 9.14 -1.68 9.90
N LYS A 56 10.29 -2.16 10.41
CA LYS A 56 11.17 -1.36 11.30
C LYS A 56 11.73 -0.11 10.63
N SER A 57 12.00 -0.18 9.32
CA SER A 57 12.50 0.96 8.54
C SER A 57 11.50 2.13 8.49
N ILE A 58 10.23 1.84 8.76
CA ILE A 58 9.13 2.81 8.71
C ILE A 58 8.92 3.35 10.10
N ARG A 59 9.36 4.60 10.35
CA ARG A 59 9.33 5.20 11.69
C ARG A 59 7.92 5.60 12.13
N SER A 60 7.07 6.02 11.19
CA SER A 60 5.74 6.53 11.49
C SER A 60 4.71 5.41 11.62
N ALA A 61 4.07 5.29 12.78
CA ALA A 61 2.97 4.35 13.00
C ALA A 61 1.84 4.57 11.98
N ARG A 62 1.52 5.84 11.70
CA ARG A 62 0.56 6.21 10.66
C ARG A 62 0.96 5.73 9.27
N GLU A 63 2.24 5.81 8.93
CA GLU A 63 2.74 5.33 7.63
C GLU A 63 2.68 3.80 7.51
N ARG A 64 2.97 3.07 8.60
CA ARG A 64 2.73 1.63 8.68
C ARG A 64 1.25 1.30 8.48
N THR A 65 0.35 2.02 9.16
CA THR A 65 -1.10 1.86 8.97
C THR A 65 -1.52 2.16 7.53
N MET A 66 -0.97 3.21 6.91
CA MET A 66 -1.25 3.54 5.51
C MET A 66 -0.84 2.42 4.55
N LEU A 67 0.27 1.73 4.80
CA LEU A 67 0.66 0.56 3.99
C LEU A 67 -0.32 -0.60 4.11
N LEU A 68 -0.86 -0.80 5.31
CA LEU A 68 -1.84 -1.85 5.56
C LEU A 68 -3.21 -1.52 4.93
N LEU A 69 -3.63 -0.26 5.03
CA LEU A 69 -4.93 0.20 4.54
C LEU A 69 -4.95 0.47 3.04
N PHE A 70 -3.80 0.80 2.45
CA PHE A 70 -3.66 1.19 1.04
C PHE A 70 -2.46 0.49 0.36
N PRO A 71 -2.47 -0.85 0.27
CA PRO A 71 -1.35 -1.62 -0.30
C PRO A 71 -1.13 -1.40 -1.81
N GLU A 72 -2.13 -0.88 -2.52
CA GLU A 72 -2.08 -0.50 -3.92
C GLU A 72 -1.56 0.92 -4.18
N HIS A 73 -1.55 1.78 -3.15
CA HIS A 73 -1.00 3.12 -3.28
C HIS A 73 0.52 3.04 -3.27
N ASP A 74 1.21 3.82 -4.09
CA ASP A 74 2.67 3.89 -4.03
C ASP A 74 3.14 4.88 -2.93
N LYS A 75 4.46 5.14 -2.87
CA LYS A 75 5.03 6.07 -1.89
C LYS A 75 4.55 7.51 -2.11
N VAL A 76 4.36 7.91 -3.36
CA VAL A 76 3.91 9.26 -3.74
C VAL A 76 2.43 9.45 -3.37
N ASP A 77 1.60 8.45 -3.65
CA ASP A 77 0.19 8.44 -3.28
C ASP A 77 -0.01 8.56 -1.76
N ARG A 78 0.73 7.75 -0.99
CA ARG A 78 0.69 7.81 0.49
C ARG A 78 1.15 9.16 1.01
N TYR A 79 2.18 9.76 0.39
CA TYR A 79 2.62 11.12 0.73
C TYR A 79 1.54 12.16 0.48
N ILE A 80 0.86 12.11 -0.67
CA ILE A 80 -0.23 13.03 -1.01
C ILE A 80 -1.40 12.86 -0.02
N LEU A 81 -1.79 11.62 0.28
CA LEU A 81 -2.84 11.34 1.27
C LEU A 81 -2.48 11.87 2.66
N ASN A 82 -1.26 11.60 3.14
CA ASN A 82 -0.80 12.15 4.41
C ASN A 82 -0.76 13.68 4.42
N THR A 83 -0.40 14.30 3.30
CA THR A 83 -0.42 15.76 3.16
C THR A 83 -1.84 16.31 3.37
N PHE A 84 -2.84 15.71 2.73
CA PHE A 84 -4.23 16.13 2.88
C PHE A 84 -4.80 15.84 4.27
N LEU A 85 -4.52 14.65 4.82
CA LEU A 85 -5.03 14.26 6.12
C LEU A 85 -4.35 15.01 7.29
N GLY A 86 -3.15 15.56 7.08
CA GLY A 86 -2.47 16.42 8.06
C GLY A 86 -2.91 17.88 8.04
N GLU A 87 -3.63 18.33 7.00
CA GLU A 87 -3.96 19.74 6.80
C GLU A 87 -5.34 20.08 7.37
N SER A 88 -5.44 20.97 8.36
CA SER A 88 -6.72 21.31 9.01
C SER A 88 -7.78 21.79 8.00
N HIS A 89 -7.37 22.60 7.02
CA HIS A 89 -8.24 23.14 5.97
C HIS A 89 -7.93 22.56 4.59
N MET A 90 -8.16 21.25 4.44
CA MET A 90 -7.86 20.49 3.22
C MET A 90 -8.44 21.09 1.93
N LYS A 91 -9.60 21.78 2.00
CA LYS A 91 -10.23 22.43 0.85
C LYS A 91 -9.39 23.59 0.28
N ASN A 92 -8.58 24.23 1.11
CA ASN A 92 -7.77 25.39 0.74
C ASN A 92 -6.43 24.99 0.12
N LEU A 93 -6.03 23.72 0.26
CA LEU A 93 -4.79 23.23 -0.33
C LEU A 93 -4.98 23.05 -1.84
N SER A 94 -4.36 23.90 -2.65
CA SER A 94 -4.49 23.84 -4.11
C SER A 94 -3.78 22.60 -4.68
N THR A 95 -4.26 22.11 -5.83
CA THR A 95 -3.61 20.99 -6.53
C THR A 95 -2.17 21.32 -6.92
N GLU A 96 -1.91 22.57 -7.32
CA GLU A 96 -0.57 23.03 -7.71
C GLU A 96 0.42 23.01 -6.54
N VAL A 97 -0.02 23.39 -5.33
CA VAL A 97 0.83 23.30 -4.13
C VAL A 97 1.20 21.85 -3.83
N VAL A 98 0.24 20.93 -3.95
CA VAL A 98 0.50 19.50 -3.76
C VAL A 98 1.47 18.97 -4.82
N ARG A 99 1.26 19.33 -6.09
CA ARG A 99 2.17 18.95 -7.19
C ARG A 99 3.59 19.46 -6.94
N TYR A 100 3.72 20.73 -6.54
CA TYR A 100 5.02 21.31 -6.17
C TYR A 100 5.69 20.55 -5.02
N ARG A 101 4.95 20.22 -3.95
CA ARG A 101 5.47 19.44 -2.82
C ARG A 101 5.95 18.05 -3.25
N VAL A 102 5.18 17.37 -4.09
CA VAL A 102 5.54 16.05 -4.63
C VAL A 102 6.80 16.14 -5.50
N LYS A 103 6.86 17.11 -6.43
CA LYS A 103 8.04 17.32 -7.28
C LYS A 103 9.29 17.59 -6.44
N ARG A 104 9.17 18.38 -5.38
CA ARG A 104 10.29 18.66 -4.47
C ARG A 104 10.72 17.44 -3.65
N ALA A 105 9.79 16.60 -3.22
CA ALA A 105 10.08 15.46 -2.36
C ALA A 105 10.55 14.20 -3.12
N PHE A 106 10.11 14.01 -4.37
CA PHE A 106 10.33 12.78 -5.13
C PHE A 106 10.90 13.00 -6.53
N ALA A 107 11.19 14.25 -6.93
CA ALA A 107 11.62 14.59 -8.29
C ALA A 107 10.69 14.03 -9.38
N THR A 108 9.41 13.81 -9.05
CA THR A 108 8.40 13.19 -9.93
C THR A 108 7.23 14.15 -10.09
N ASP A 109 6.66 14.20 -11.29
CA ASP A 109 5.44 14.95 -11.55
C ASP A 109 4.20 14.07 -11.37
N VAL A 110 3.10 14.68 -10.94
CA VAL A 110 1.83 13.99 -10.72
C VAL A 110 0.71 14.77 -11.36
N ASP A 111 -0.12 14.05 -12.11
CA ASP A 111 -1.26 14.62 -12.78
C ASP A 111 -2.31 15.14 -11.77
N GLY A 112 -3.08 16.12 -12.20
CA GLY A 112 -4.08 16.75 -11.34
C GLY A 112 -5.25 15.83 -10.97
N GLN A 113 -5.56 14.83 -11.82
CA GLN A 113 -6.68 13.91 -11.61
C GLN A 113 -6.36 12.94 -10.46
N ARG A 114 -5.14 12.39 -10.42
CA ARG A 114 -4.62 11.57 -9.33
C ARG A 114 -4.67 12.32 -8.00
N ILE A 115 -4.21 13.58 -7.97
CA ILE A 115 -4.29 14.42 -6.76
C ILE A 115 -5.75 14.64 -6.31
N ARG A 116 -6.67 14.93 -7.24
CA ARG A 116 -8.10 15.10 -6.91
C ARG A 116 -8.74 13.82 -6.37
N LYS A 117 -8.39 12.66 -6.93
CA LYS A 117 -8.87 11.37 -6.45
C LYS A 117 -8.41 11.12 -5.01
N LEU A 118 -7.12 11.33 -4.73
CA LEU A 118 -6.57 11.17 -3.39
C LEU A 118 -7.13 12.19 -2.39
N ARG A 119 -7.43 13.41 -2.84
CA ARG A 119 -8.15 14.40 -2.02
C ARG A 119 -9.53 13.92 -1.62
N LYS A 120 -10.28 13.33 -2.56
CA LYS A 120 -11.59 12.74 -2.27
C LYS A 120 -11.46 11.59 -1.27
N THR A 121 -10.49 10.70 -1.45
CA THR A 121 -10.20 9.64 -0.48
C THR A 121 -9.90 10.20 0.90
N ALA A 122 -9.04 11.22 1.02
CA ALA A 122 -8.74 11.88 2.29
C ALA A 122 -9.98 12.52 2.93
N TRP A 123 -10.87 13.11 2.13
CA TRP A 123 -12.16 13.61 2.59
C TRP A 123 -13.05 12.50 3.15
N ASP A 124 -13.19 11.40 2.41
CA ASP A 124 -14.03 10.28 2.80
C ASP A 124 -13.51 9.59 4.08
N ILE A 125 -12.19 9.54 4.27
CA ILE A 125 -11.57 9.12 5.54
C ILE A 125 -11.98 10.05 6.67
N ARG A 126 -11.78 11.37 6.54
CA ARG A 126 -12.13 12.36 7.58
C ARG A 126 -13.61 12.35 7.94
N CYS A 127 -14.48 12.18 6.94
CA CYS A 127 -15.91 12.04 7.16
C CYS A 127 -16.33 10.65 7.66
N ARG A 128 -15.38 9.78 8.06
CA ARG A 128 -15.63 8.42 8.61
C ARG A 128 -16.45 7.53 7.68
N LYS A 129 -16.41 7.78 6.38
CA LYS A 129 -17.15 6.99 5.37
C LYS A 129 -16.43 5.69 5.02
N MET A 130 -15.11 5.67 5.15
CA MET A 130 -14.30 4.47 4.94
C MET A 130 -14.19 3.65 6.22
N LYS A 131 -14.58 2.37 6.14
CA LYS A 131 -14.62 1.44 7.27
C LYS A 131 -13.94 0.13 6.92
N LEU A 132 -13.18 -0.40 7.87
CA LEU A 132 -12.61 -1.73 7.84
C LEU A 132 -13.50 -2.67 8.65
N GLN A 133 -14.00 -3.72 8.01
CA GLN A 133 -14.79 -4.76 8.67
C GLN A 133 -13.86 -5.93 9.05
N LEU A 134 -13.79 -6.24 10.34
CA LEU A 134 -13.05 -7.36 10.91
C LEU A 134 -14.05 -8.25 11.66
N GLY A 135 -14.73 -9.13 10.92
CA GLY A 135 -15.82 -9.93 11.46
C GLY A 135 -16.99 -9.04 11.91
N LYS A 136 -17.26 -9.01 13.21
CA LYS A 136 -18.31 -8.16 13.82
C LYS A 136 -17.82 -6.76 14.18
N LEU A 137 -16.51 -6.51 14.11
CA LEU A 137 -15.91 -5.22 14.44
C LEU A 137 -15.84 -4.33 13.20
N SER A 138 -16.32 -3.09 13.33
CA SER A 138 -16.24 -2.07 12.28
C SER A 138 -15.39 -0.90 12.77
N LEU A 139 -14.19 -0.74 12.22
CA LEU A 139 -13.29 0.38 12.55
C LEU A 139 -13.30 1.41 11.43
N THR A 140 -13.31 2.70 11.76
CA THR A 140 -13.17 3.74 10.72
C THR A 140 -11.70 3.95 10.39
N TYR A 141 -11.41 4.29 9.13
CA TYR A 141 -10.05 4.58 8.71
C TYR A 141 -9.49 5.82 9.43
N ALA A 142 -10.36 6.76 9.82
CA ALA A 142 -10.00 7.92 10.61
C ALA A 142 -9.42 7.52 11.98
N ASP A 143 -10.11 6.62 12.70
CA ASP A 143 -9.67 6.14 14.01
C ASP A 143 -8.32 5.41 13.91
N LEU A 144 -8.14 4.58 12.86
CA LEU A 144 -6.89 3.85 12.62
C LEU A 144 -5.71 4.75 12.28
N LEU A 145 -5.98 5.89 11.63
CA LEU A 145 -4.96 6.84 11.18
C LEU A 145 -4.74 8.01 12.16
N GLY A 146 -5.54 8.10 13.22
CA GLY A 146 -5.49 9.16 14.22
C GLY A 146 -5.85 10.54 13.65
N VAL A 147 -6.92 10.62 12.84
CA VAL A 147 -7.36 11.85 12.13
C VAL A 147 -8.82 12.17 12.41
#